data_AF-A0A9D2DCL3-F1
#
_entry.id   AF-A0A9D2DCL3-F1
#
_cell.length_a   1.000
_cell.length_b   1.000
_cell.length_c   1.000
_cell.angle_alpha   90.00
_cell.angle_beta   90.00
_cell.angle_gamma   90.00
#
_symmetry.space_group_name_H-M   'P 1'
#
loop_
_entity.id
_entity.type
_entity.pdbx_description
1 polymer ?
#
loop_
_entity_poly.entity_id
_entity_poly.type
_entity_poly.pdbx_seq_one_letter_code
_entity_poly.pdbx_strand_id
1 'polypeptide(L)'
;MNTQVTLGDSYDAQTALKKVFYLYERPNAAESGATVKVTYTINNSKGEVEIPFRKTSDGNDYIDITRNTLYTIVLGDGTPIVTNEVKFTIKVEDWNVVDMDESVDPDEDAQAALNATLKVNMFTPFNAKEFNLTDKTITAFYDKVTDDPDNIPESSYVTWQDLLDNGALDAEFTGPDGQKYRIPTAGEGALLLPIYMQSTTINKPNDGRYHPFWNDNTESNSYPYVTVETPFTETIYLKNNGEHKPDSSQPDNADYTVSGESQLKVGAQTRQVLYKLDEEMEAKPYNIHIVYGLRFKGTDQYAAYRWEYLPIPGETDSYDLSIRIKALGKDDITTTIDEITQETYWKKGYIEFILPASGRYTPEDGLYRSKTYSFAWTTTLTTDNITYAYGLHANPYNACISSFLVNVDRFPLRFVKVAE
;
A
#
# COMPACT_ATOMS: atom_id res chain seq x y z
N MET A 1 -23.99 -29.52 -23.20
CA MET A 1 -24.76 -29.08 -22.01
C MET A 1 -26.24 -29.20 -22.34
N ASN A 2 -27.05 -29.83 -21.49
CA ASN A 2 -28.50 -29.92 -21.66
C ASN A 2 -29.18 -28.98 -20.67
N THR A 3 -29.90 -27.96 -21.16
CA THR A 3 -30.65 -27.02 -20.30
C THR A 3 -31.99 -26.69 -20.95
N GLN A 4 -33.07 -26.76 -20.18
CA GLN A 4 -34.45 -26.55 -20.63
C GLN A 4 -34.82 -25.06 -20.61
N VAL A 5 -35.52 -24.57 -21.64
CA VAL A 5 -36.01 -23.18 -21.74
C VAL A 5 -37.50 -23.21 -22.07
N THR A 6 -38.31 -22.46 -21.32
CA THR A 6 -39.75 -22.31 -21.57
C THR A 6 -39.99 -21.13 -22.51
N LEU A 7 -40.68 -21.35 -23.63
CA LEU A 7 -41.13 -20.29 -24.53
C LEU A 7 -42.52 -19.81 -24.05
N GLY A 8 -42.73 -18.49 -24.01
CA GLY A 8 -44.00 -17.89 -23.57
C GLY A 8 -45.08 -17.92 -24.66
N ASP A 9 -46.34 -17.70 -24.25
CA ASP A 9 -47.54 -17.81 -25.10
C ASP A 9 -47.81 -16.58 -25.98
N SER A 10 -46.97 -15.53 -25.93
CA SER A 10 -47.10 -14.29 -26.69
C SER A 10 -45.77 -13.87 -27.36
N TYR A 11 -45.86 -13.16 -28.49
CA TYR A 11 -44.71 -12.51 -29.12
C TYR A 11 -44.29 -11.31 -28.26
N ASP A 12 -43.28 -11.52 -27.43
CA ASP A 12 -42.51 -10.43 -26.83
C ASP A 12 -41.30 -10.16 -27.72
N ALA A 13 -41.08 -8.91 -28.13
CA ALA A 13 -39.84 -8.51 -28.77
C ALA A 13 -38.68 -8.79 -27.80
N GLN A 14 -37.95 -9.89 -28.00
CA GLN A 14 -36.90 -10.30 -27.08
C GLN A 14 -35.67 -9.39 -27.26
N THR A 15 -35.44 -8.53 -26.27
CA THR A 15 -34.27 -7.63 -26.20
C THR A 15 -33.07 -8.27 -25.49
N ALA A 16 -33.19 -9.49 -24.99
CA ALA A 16 -32.16 -10.17 -24.20
C ALA A 16 -31.84 -11.58 -24.71
N LEU A 17 -30.55 -11.90 -24.84
CA LEU A 17 -30.05 -13.24 -25.19
C LEU A 17 -30.41 -14.24 -24.08
N LYS A 18 -30.99 -15.38 -24.44
CA LYS A 18 -31.45 -16.39 -23.46
C LYS A 18 -30.36 -17.39 -23.06
N LYS A 19 -29.40 -17.66 -23.93
CA LYS A 19 -28.27 -18.59 -23.73
C LYS A 19 -27.04 -18.12 -24.52
N VAL A 20 -25.86 -18.34 -23.96
CA VAL A 20 -24.56 -18.02 -24.56
C VAL A 20 -23.62 -19.20 -24.34
N PHE A 21 -22.82 -19.52 -25.35
CA PHE A 21 -21.77 -20.55 -25.29
C PHE A 21 -20.59 -20.12 -26.16
N TYR A 22 -19.39 -20.55 -25.79
CA TYR A 22 -18.14 -20.20 -26.47
C TYR A 22 -17.63 -21.37 -27.30
N LEU A 23 -17.03 -21.07 -28.45
CA LEU A 23 -16.46 -22.04 -29.37
C LEU A 23 -15.04 -21.60 -29.75
N TYR A 24 -14.17 -22.56 -30.02
CA TYR A 24 -12.85 -22.28 -30.59
C TYR A 24 -12.96 -22.03 -32.10
N GLU A 25 -12.01 -21.25 -32.62
CA GLU A 25 -11.85 -20.99 -34.05
C GLU A 25 -11.74 -22.31 -34.84
N ARG A 26 -12.55 -22.45 -35.89
CA ARG A 26 -12.53 -23.63 -36.74
C ARG A 26 -13.17 -23.38 -38.11
N PRO A 27 -12.69 -24.08 -39.16
CA PRO A 27 -13.44 -24.18 -40.40
C PRO A 27 -14.67 -25.09 -40.23
N ASN A 28 -15.70 -24.83 -41.03
CA ASN A 28 -16.91 -25.64 -41.08
C ASN A 28 -17.12 -26.22 -42.49
N ALA A 29 -17.48 -27.51 -42.54
CA ALA A 29 -17.78 -28.24 -43.78
C ALA A 29 -18.91 -29.25 -43.55
N ALA A 30 -19.42 -29.86 -44.62
CA ALA A 30 -20.64 -30.68 -44.61
C ALA A 30 -20.67 -31.86 -43.63
N GLU A 31 -19.52 -32.46 -43.35
CA GLU A 31 -19.40 -33.59 -42.43
C GLU A 31 -18.54 -33.25 -41.19
N SER A 32 -18.10 -31.99 -41.09
CA SER A 32 -17.24 -31.49 -40.01
C SER A 32 -17.55 -30.02 -39.75
N GLY A 33 -18.76 -29.77 -39.26
CA GLY A 33 -19.24 -28.45 -38.88
C GLY A 33 -19.61 -28.38 -37.41
N ALA A 34 -19.51 -27.20 -36.81
CA ALA A 34 -20.22 -26.91 -35.57
C ALA A 34 -21.72 -26.85 -35.86
N THR A 35 -22.51 -27.40 -34.93
CA THR A 35 -23.98 -27.43 -35.03
C THR A 35 -24.56 -27.13 -33.66
N VAL A 36 -25.62 -26.30 -33.64
CA VAL A 36 -26.40 -26.05 -32.44
C VAL A 36 -27.67 -26.87 -32.51
N LYS A 37 -27.81 -27.80 -31.57
CA LYS A 37 -29.00 -28.64 -31.46
C LYS A 37 -29.94 -28.06 -30.43
N VAL A 38 -31.16 -27.74 -30.85
CA VAL A 38 -32.22 -27.23 -29.99
C VAL A 38 -33.32 -28.27 -29.89
N THR A 39 -33.58 -28.72 -28.67
CA THR A 39 -34.73 -29.58 -28.36
C THR A 39 -35.83 -28.72 -27.74
N TYR A 40 -37.06 -28.87 -28.20
CA TYR A 40 -38.18 -28.05 -27.77
C TYR A 40 -39.44 -28.89 -27.54
N THR A 41 -40.43 -28.31 -26.87
CA THR A 41 -41.76 -28.90 -26.70
C THR A 41 -42.81 -27.84 -27.01
N ILE A 42 -43.68 -28.10 -27.98
CA ILE A 42 -44.79 -27.22 -28.38
C ILE A 42 -46.07 -28.06 -28.37
N ASN A 43 -47.14 -27.58 -27.74
CA ASN A 43 -48.44 -28.29 -27.65
C ASN A 43 -48.30 -29.76 -27.20
N ASN A 44 -47.51 -30.01 -26.14
CA ASN A 44 -47.18 -31.35 -25.62
C ASN A 44 -46.46 -32.31 -26.58
N SER A 45 -45.99 -31.82 -27.73
CA SER A 45 -45.18 -32.59 -28.68
C SER A 45 -43.71 -32.16 -28.58
N LYS A 46 -42.80 -33.13 -28.47
CA LYS A 46 -41.35 -32.88 -28.46
C LYS A 46 -40.82 -32.78 -29.89
N GLY A 47 -39.95 -31.80 -30.13
CA GLY A 47 -39.29 -31.58 -31.40
C GLY A 47 -37.79 -31.31 -31.22
N GLU A 48 -37.06 -31.42 -32.31
CA GLU A 48 -35.62 -31.19 -32.37
C GLU A 48 -35.29 -30.45 -33.67
N VAL A 49 -34.40 -29.47 -33.58
CA VAL A 49 -33.82 -28.78 -34.74
C VAL A 49 -32.31 -28.72 -34.59
N GLU A 50 -31.61 -29.09 -35.66
CA GLU A 50 -30.17 -28.95 -35.79
C GLU A 50 -29.85 -27.75 -36.68
N ILE A 51 -29.10 -26.80 -36.12
CA ILE A 51 -28.77 -25.53 -36.74
C ILE A 51 -27.29 -25.56 -37.11
N PRO A 52 -26.94 -25.85 -38.38
CA PRO A 52 -25.56 -25.75 -38.83
C PRO A 52 -25.15 -24.28 -38.96
N PHE A 53 -23.87 -23.99 -38.74
CA PHE A 53 -23.29 -22.67 -39.03
C PHE A 53 -23.16 -22.49 -40.55
N ARG A 54 -24.26 -22.15 -41.20
CA ARG A 54 -24.41 -22.05 -42.64
C ARG A 54 -25.24 -20.81 -42.98
N LYS A 55 -24.94 -20.14 -44.08
CA LYS A 55 -25.76 -19.02 -44.56
C LYS A 55 -27.18 -19.52 -44.85
N THR A 56 -28.17 -18.74 -44.48
CA THR A 56 -29.61 -19.02 -44.72
C THR A 56 -30.13 -18.37 -46.00
N SER A 57 -29.27 -17.62 -46.72
CA SER A 57 -29.53 -16.97 -48.01
C SER A 57 -28.60 -17.51 -49.11
N ASP A 58 -28.83 -17.08 -50.36
CA ASP A 58 -28.20 -17.58 -51.60
C ASP A 58 -26.72 -18.00 -51.44
N GLY A 59 -26.45 -19.25 -51.84
CA GLY A 59 -25.14 -19.90 -51.76
C GLY A 59 -25.09 -21.04 -50.74
N ASN A 60 -25.81 -20.91 -49.62
CA ASN A 60 -25.75 -21.87 -48.51
C ASN A 60 -24.29 -22.26 -48.17
N ASP A 61 -23.36 -21.30 -48.14
CA ASP A 61 -21.98 -21.58 -47.76
C ASP A 61 -21.88 -21.86 -46.26
N TYR A 62 -20.88 -22.66 -45.86
CA TYR A 62 -20.52 -22.79 -44.45
C TYR A 62 -19.93 -21.47 -43.94
N ILE A 63 -20.28 -21.15 -42.70
CA ILE A 63 -19.75 -19.99 -41.98
C ILE A 63 -18.69 -20.55 -41.04
N ASP A 64 -17.42 -20.24 -41.29
CA ASP A 64 -16.33 -20.60 -40.38
C ASP A 64 -16.49 -19.85 -39.05
N ILE A 65 -16.06 -20.50 -37.98
CA ILE A 65 -15.99 -19.87 -36.65
C ILE A 65 -14.65 -19.17 -36.59
N THR A 66 -14.66 -17.84 -36.53
CA THR A 66 -13.48 -16.99 -36.37
C THR A 66 -13.41 -16.44 -34.95
N ARG A 67 -12.20 -16.25 -34.42
CA ARG A 67 -12.03 -15.56 -33.14
C ARG A 67 -12.63 -14.15 -33.18
N ASN A 68 -13.06 -13.68 -32.01
CA ASN A 68 -13.59 -12.33 -31.81
C ASN A 68 -14.84 -11.99 -32.65
N THR A 69 -15.70 -12.99 -32.90
CA THR A 69 -16.92 -12.82 -33.68
C THR A 69 -18.13 -13.31 -32.87
N LEU A 70 -19.21 -12.52 -32.86
CA LEU A 70 -20.47 -12.89 -32.24
C LEU A 70 -21.41 -13.53 -33.29
N TYR A 71 -21.87 -14.74 -33.00
CA TYR A 71 -22.84 -15.45 -33.82
C TYR A 71 -24.18 -15.54 -33.08
N THR A 72 -25.16 -14.75 -33.52
CA THR A 72 -26.48 -14.68 -32.89
C THR A 72 -27.48 -15.55 -33.64
N ILE A 73 -27.98 -16.60 -32.98
CA ILE A 73 -29.04 -17.47 -33.52
C ILE A 73 -30.39 -16.95 -33.03
N VAL A 74 -31.25 -16.56 -33.98
CA VAL A 74 -32.63 -16.17 -33.72
C VAL A 74 -33.55 -17.30 -34.14
N LEU A 75 -34.40 -17.75 -33.23
CA LEU A 75 -35.43 -18.75 -33.49
C LEU A 75 -36.77 -18.07 -33.79
N GLY A 76 -37.43 -18.50 -34.85
CA GLY A 76 -38.67 -17.93 -35.37
C GLY A 76 -38.46 -16.80 -36.39
N ASP A 77 -39.53 -16.45 -37.10
CA ASP A 77 -39.58 -15.36 -38.09
C ASP A 77 -40.50 -14.19 -37.65
N GLY A 78 -40.86 -14.15 -36.35
CA GLY A 78 -41.77 -13.16 -35.79
C GLY A 78 -43.26 -13.52 -35.88
N THR A 79 -43.61 -14.69 -36.44
CA THR A 79 -44.98 -15.21 -36.42
C THR A 79 -45.19 -16.27 -35.31
N PRO A 80 -46.38 -16.37 -34.70
CA PRO A 80 -46.69 -17.44 -33.76
C PRO A 80 -46.48 -18.82 -34.41
N ILE A 81 -45.72 -19.68 -33.75
CA ILE A 81 -45.40 -21.03 -34.25
C ILE A 81 -46.66 -21.90 -34.14
N VAL A 82 -47.42 -21.97 -35.22
CA VAL A 82 -48.66 -22.78 -35.32
C VAL A 82 -48.44 -24.14 -35.99
N THR A 83 -47.20 -24.43 -36.45
CA THR A 83 -46.79 -25.67 -37.12
C THR A 83 -45.45 -26.19 -36.56
N ASN A 84 -45.17 -27.49 -36.71
CA ASN A 84 -43.98 -28.16 -36.16
C ASN A 84 -42.62 -27.76 -36.79
N GLU A 85 -42.58 -26.81 -37.73
CA GLU A 85 -41.33 -26.33 -38.33
C GLU A 85 -40.88 -25.02 -37.70
N VAL A 86 -39.77 -25.04 -36.98
CA VAL A 86 -39.13 -23.85 -36.38
C VAL A 86 -38.12 -23.28 -37.37
N LYS A 87 -38.36 -22.07 -37.86
CA LYS A 87 -37.39 -21.33 -38.68
C LYS A 87 -36.29 -20.73 -37.81
N PHE A 88 -35.10 -20.51 -38.37
CA PHE A 88 -34.01 -19.81 -37.69
C PHE A 88 -33.28 -18.85 -38.63
N THR A 89 -32.57 -17.88 -38.05
CA THR A 89 -31.66 -16.99 -38.77
C THR A 89 -30.38 -16.85 -37.95
N ILE A 90 -29.22 -16.86 -38.62
CA ILE A 90 -27.93 -16.58 -38.01
C ILE A 90 -27.52 -15.16 -38.42
N LYS A 91 -27.29 -14.30 -37.43
CA LYS A 91 -26.65 -13.00 -37.62
C LYS A 91 -25.18 -13.14 -37.22
N VAL A 92 -24.29 -12.62 -38.06
CA VAL A 92 -22.84 -12.59 -37.82
C VAL A 92 -22.45 -11.13 -37.61
N GLU A 93 -21.94 -10.82 -36.43
CA GLU A 93 -21.55 -9.48 -36.03
C GLU A 93 -20.11 -9.52 -35.48
N ASP A 94 -19.32 -8.49 -35.77
CA ASP A 94 -18.03 -8.33 -35.12
C ASP A 94 -18.28 -8.12 -33.62
N TRP A 95 -17.55 -8.84 -32.77
CA TRP A 95 -17.66 -8.63 -31.33
C TRP A 95 -17.03 -7.27 -31.02
N ASN A 96 -17.86 -6.24 -30.86
CA ASN A 96 -17.39 -4.93 -30.46
C ASN A 96 -16.69 -5.05 -29.11
N VAL A 97 -15.44 -4.62 -29.06
CA VAL A 97 -14.68 -4.45 -27.82
C VAL A 97 -15.43 -3.40 -27.02
N VAL A 98 -16.08 -3.82 -25.94
CA VAL A 98 -16.37 -2.91 -24.84
C VAL A 98 -15.04 -2.77 -24.13
N ASP A 99 -14.43 -1.59 -24.19
CA ASP A 99 -13.33 -1.26 -23.30
C ASP A 99 -13.86 -1.46 -21.88
N MET A 100 -13.40 -2.52 -21.24
CA MET A 100 -13.61 -2.73 -19.82
C MET A 100 -12.65 -1.75 -19.16
N ASP A 101 -13.16 -0.56 -18.79
CA ASP A 101 -12.35 0.51 -18.19
C ASP A 101 -11.63 0.05 -16.90
N GLU A 102 -12.08 -1.06 -16.28
CA GLU A 102 -11.38 -1.73 -15.20
C GLU A 102 -10.88 -3.10 -15.62
N SER A 103 -9.56 -3.20 -15.85
CA SER A 103 -8.86 -4.48 -15.82
C SER A 103 -8.94 -5.07 -14.41
N VAL A 104 -9.57 -6.24 -14.24
CA VAL A 104 -9.41 -7.03 -13.02
C VAL A 104 -8.02 -7.68 -13.09
N ASP A 105 -7.05 -7.13 -12.36
CA ASP A 105 -5.71 -7.71 -12.25
C ASP A 105 -5.68 -8.67 -11.04
N PRO A 106 -5.69 -9.99 -11.26
CA PRO A 106 -5.67 -10.97 -10.16
C PRO A 106 -4.39 -10.88 -9.31
N ASP A 107 -3.30 -10.33 -9.85
CA ASP A 107 -2.07 -10.10 -9.10
C ASP A 107 -2.23 -8.92 -8.13
N GLU A 108 -3.12 -7.98 -8.43
CA GLU A 108 -3.41 -6.83 -7.57
C GLU A 108 -4.23 -7.24 -6.33
N ASP A 109 -5.22 -8.11 -6.50
CA ASP A 109 -5.99 -8.67 -5.38
C ASP A 109 -5.11 -9.57 -4.48
N ALA A 110 -4.23 -10.38 -5.09
CA ALA A 110 -3.27 -11.20 -4.33
C ALA A 110 -2.27 -10.33 -3.56
N GLN A 111 -1.75 -9.27 -4.19
CA GLN A 111 -0.84 -8.34 -3.53
C GLN A 111 -1.55 -7.55 -2.42
N ALA A 112 -2.81 -7.14 -2.62
CA ALA A 112 -3.60 -6.46 -1.59
C ALA A 112 -3.83 -7.37 -0.38
N ALA A 113 -4.15 -8.64 -0.60
CA ALA A 113 -4.29 -9.62 0.47
C ALA A 113 -2.97 -9.83 1.24
N LEU A 114 -1.83 -9.90 0.53
CA LEU A 114 -0.51 -10.01 1.16
C LEU A 114 -0.13 -8.73 1.93
N ASN A 115 -0.42 -7.56 1.36
CA ASN A 115 -0.20 -6.29 2.02
C ASN A 115 -1.01 -6.19 3.32
N ALA A 116 -2.26 -6.69 3.32
CA ALA A 116 -3.14 -6.65 4.49
C ALA A 116 -2.62 -7.44 5.71
N THR A 117 -1.72 -8.43 5.51
CA THR A 117 -1.15 -9.21 6.62
C THR A 117 -0.02 -8.48 7.36
N LEU A 118 0.51 -7.39 6.79
CA LEU A 118 1.57 -6.62 7.45
C LEU A 118 1.02 -5.92 8.69
N LYS A 119 1.77 -6.00 9.80
CA LYS A 119 1.45 -5.34 11.06
C LYS A 119 1.42 -3.81 10.89
N VAL A 120 2.11 -3.27 9.89
CA VAL A 120 2.11 -1.82 9.59
C VAL A 120 0.72 -1.25 9.29
N ASN A 121 -0.25 -2.08 8.88
CA ASN A 121 -1.64 -1.63 8.66
C ASN A 121 -2.37 -1.17 9.93
N MET A 122 -1.80 -1.41 11.11
CA MET A 122 -2.33 -0.85 12.35
C MET A 122 -2.22 0.68 12.39
N PHE A 123 -1.26 1.27 11.68
CA PHE A 123 -1.00 2.70 11.75
C PHE A 123 -2.12 3.52 11.13
N THR A 124 -2.40 4.67 11.75
CA THR A 124 -3.19 5.71 11.09
C THR A 124 -2.40 6.27 9.91
N PRO A 125 -3.07 6.61 8.79
CA PRO A 125 -2.38 7.15 7.61
C PRO A 125 -1.67 8.48 7.92
N PHE A 126 -2.20 9.25 8.86
CA PHE A 126 -1.70 10.57 9.26
C PHE A 126 -1.59 10.73 10.78
N ASN A 127 -0.96 11.84 11.20
CA ASN A 127 -0.86 12.22 12.61
C ASN A 127 -2.22 12.73 13.13
N ALA A 128 -2.42 12.69 14.45
CA ALA A 128 -3.56 13.32 15.09
C ALA A 128 -3.42 14.84 15.01
N LYS A 129 -4.52 15.51 14.64
CA LYS A 129 -4.64 16.96 14.60
C LYS A 129 -5.13 17.49 15.94
N GLU A 130 -6.20 16.90 16.47
CA GLU A 130 -6.82 17.32 17.73
C GLU A 130 -7.07 16.10 18.61
N PHE A 131 -6.57 16.15 19.84
CA PHE A 131 -6.74 15.09 20.84
C PHE A 131 -6.73 15.68 22.25
N ASN A 132 -7.23 14.90 23.20
CA ASN A 132 -7.24 15.24 24.62
C ASN A 132 -6.58 14.09 25.40
N LEU A 133 -5.45 14.39 26.03
CA LEU A 133 -4.70 13.39 26.80
C LEU A 133 -5.40 13.02 28.09
N THR A 134 -6.19 13.88 28.71
CA THR A 134 -6.90 13.56 29.96
C THR A 134 -8.11 12.67 29.67
N ASP A 135 -8.96 13.08 28.73
CA ASP A 135 -10.21 12.40 28.36
C ASP A 135 -10.00 11.17 27.47
N LYS A 136 -8.77 10.98 26.94
CA LYS A 136 -8.40 9.90 26.03
C LYS A 136 -9.29 9.88 24.79
N THR A 137 -9.35 11.03 24.10
CA THR A 137 -10.13 11.18 22.86
C THR A 137 -9.28 11.78 21.76
N ILE A 138 -9.53 11.35 20.52
CA ILE A 138 -9.01 11.98 19.30
C ILE A 138 -10.22 12.55 18.56
N THR A 139 -10.21 13.86 18.34
CA THR A 139 -11.31 14.57 17.65
C THR A 139 -11.08 14.60 16.15
N ALA A 140 -9.81 14.69 15.71
CA ALA A 140 -9.48 14.72 14.30
C ALA A 140 -8.06 14.20 14.04
N PHE A 141 -7.90 13.50 12.91
CA PHE A 141 -6.61 13.30 12.26
C PHE A 141 -6.42 14.36 11.19
N TYR A 142 -5.17 14.57 10.79
CA TYR A 142 -4.90 15.26 9.53
C TYR A 142 -5.48 14.42 8.37
N ASP A 143 -6.19 15.06 7.45
CA ASP A 143 -6.78 14.47 6.24
C ASP A 143 -5.82 14.55 5.05
N LYS A 144 -4.83 15.42 5.16
CA LYS A 144 -3.67 15.59 4.29
C LYS A 144 -2.53 16.17 5.11
N VAL A 145 -1.31 16.11 4.59
CA VAL A 145 -0.20 16.84 5.19
C VAL A 145 -0.57 18.33 5.25
N THR A 146 -0.40 18.96 6.42
CA THR A 146 -0.74 20.36 6.63
C THR A 146 -0.08 21.23 5.57
N ASP A 147 -0.89 21.98 4.81
CA ASP A 147 -0.37 22.85 3.73
C ASP A 147 0.58 23.93 4.26
N ASP A 148 0.49 24.23 5.56
CA ASP A 148 1.35 25.19 6.24
C ASP A 148 1.57 24.76 7.69
N PRO A 149 2.80 24.37 8.07
CA PRO A 149 3.11 23.99 9.44
C PRO A 149 2.92 25.14 10.45
N ASP A 150 2.87 26.40 10.01
CA ASP A 150 2.53 27.53 10.87
C ASP A 150 1.06 27.50 11.34
N ASN A 151 0.21 26.69 10.69
CA ASN A 151 -1.19 26.49 11.05
C ASN A 151 -1.45 25.19 11.85
N ILE A 152 -0.40 24.49 12.28
CA ILE A 152 -0.53 23.36 13.21
C ILE A 152 -0.66 23.93 14.63
N PRO A 153 -1.77 23.67 15.35
CA PRO A 153 -1.97 24.25 16.66
C PRO A 153 -0.95 23.68 17.66
N GLU A 154 -0.43 24.52 18.56
CA GLU A 154 0.55 24.10 19.58
C GLU A 154 0.02 22.93 20.42
N SER A 155 -1.31 22.86 20.63
CA SER A 155 -1.97 21.75 21.32
C SER A 155 -1.82 20.39 20.65
N SER A 156 -1.40 20.33 19.39
CA SER A 156 -1.07 19.08 18.70
C SER A 156 0.30 18.54 19.09
N TYR A 157 1.13 19.32 19.79
CA TYR A 157 2.48 18.95 20.20
C TYR A 157 2.55 18.77 21.72
N VAL A 158 3.06 17.62 22.14
CA VAL A 158 3.17 17.28 23.56
C VAL A 158 4.55 16.73 23.87
N THR A 159 5.02 16.97 25.09
CA THR A 159 6.22 16.29 25.57
C THR A 159 5.92 14.82 25.85
N TRP A 160 6.95 13.99 25.88
CA TRP A 160 6.77 12.61 26.32
C TRP A 160 6.32 12.56 27.79
N GLN A 161 6.81 13.48 28.62
CA GLN A 161 6.38 13.61 30.02
C GLN A 161 4.89 13.95 30.15
N ASP A 162 4.32 14.76 29.26
CA ASP A 162 2.87 15.02 29.24
C ASP A 162 2.08 13.72 29.02
N LEU A 163 2.60 12.81 28.20
CA LEU A 163 1.98 11.50 27.99
C LEU A 163 2.01 10.67 29.28
N LEU A 164 3.14 10.65 29.99
CA LEU A 164 3.28 9.94 31.25
C LEU A 164 2.35 10.53 32.32
N ASP A 165 2.37 11.84 32.52
CA ASP A 165 1.63 12.54 33.57
C ASP A 165 0.11 12.43 33.38
N ASN A 166 -0.35 12.34 32.13
CA ASN A 166 -1.76 12.11 31.81
C ASN A 166 -2.13 10.62 31.74
N GLY A 167 -1.21 9.69 32.01
CA GLY A 167 -1.46 8.25 31.91
C GLY A 167 -1.85 7.82 30.49
N ALA A 168 -1.25 8.43 29.47
CA ALA A 168 -1.54 8.19 28.06
C ALA A 168 -0.72 7.05 27.44
N LEU A 169 0.40 6.65 28.06
CA LEU A 169 1.34 5.67 27.50
C LEU A 169 0.72 4.29 27.25
N ASP A 170 -0.16 3.83 28.15
CA ASP A 170 -0.85 2.54 28.03
C ASP A 170 -2.35 2.69 27.73
N ALA A 171 -2.82 3.92 27.50
CA ALA A 171 -4.24 4.19 27.36
C ALA A 171 -4.75 3.97 25.94
N GLU A 172 -6.03 3.60 25.86
CA GLU A 172 -6.78 3.62 24.63
C GLU A 172 -7.53 4.95 24.47
N PHE A 173 -7.38 5.55 23.30
CA PHE A 173 -8.06 6.75 22.87
C PHE A 173 -9.27 6.39 22.02
N THR A 174 -10.38 7.09 22.22
CA THR A 174 -11.55 6.96 21.35
C THR A 174 -11.43 7.95 20.19
N GLY A 175 -11.41 7.46 18.96
CA GLY A 175 -11.31 8.28 17.76
C GLY A 175 -12.65 8.86 17.29
N PRO A 176 -12.63 9.71 16.26
CA PRO A 176 -13.82 10.37 15.73
C PRO A 176 -14.80 9.39 15.04
N ASP A 177 -14.31 8.23 14.63
CA ASP A 177 -15.08 7.10 14.10
C ASP A 177 -15.61 6.17 15.20
N GLY A 178 -15.36 6.48 16.47
CA GLY A 178 -15.71 5.66 17.63
C GLY A 178 -14.75 4.50 17.89
N GLN A 179 -13.73 4.31 17.05
CA GLN A 179 -12.77 3.21 17.17
C GLN A 179 -11.71 3.49 18.24
N LYS A 180 -11.02 2.43 18.68
CA LYS A 180 -9.98 2.50 19.70
C LYS A 180 -8.60 2.61 19.09
N TYR A 181 -7.80 3.51 19.66
CA TYR A 181 -6.46 3.83 19.21
C TYR A 181 -5.50 3.87 20.39
N ARG A 182 -4.21 3.69 20.14
CA ARG A 182 -3.16 3.90 21.13
C ARG A 182 -1.91 4.47 20.47
N ILE A 183 -1.01 5.00 21.29
CA ILE A 183 0.29 5.49 20.81
C ILE A 183 1.17 4.24 20.53
N PRO A 184 1.90 4.17 19.39
CA PRO A 184 2.75 3.04 19.07
C PRO A 184 3.95 2.91 20.00
N THR A 185 4.46 1.70 20.16
CA THR A 185 5.80 1.47 20.73
C THR A 185 6.88 1.82 19.71
N ALA A 186 8.14 1.94 20.16
CA ALA A 186 9.28 2.12 19.26
C ALA A 186 9.48 0.95 18.30
N GLY A 187 9.22 -0.29 18.73
CA GLY A 187 9.32 -1.44 17.82
C GLY A 187 8.20 -1.46 16.78
N GLU A 188 6.99 -1.03 17.14
CA GLU A 188 5.93 -0.84 16.15
C GLU A 188 6.28 0.30 15.19
N GLY A 189 6.77 1.43 15.70
CA GLY A 189 7.33 2.51 14.88
C GLY A 189 8.45 2.03 13.96
N ALA A 190 9.21 1.03 14.42
CA ALA A 190 10.29 0.44 13.67
C ALA A 190 9.82 -0.31 12.42
N LEU A 191 8.56 -0.72 12.34
CA LEU A 191 7.96 -1.26 11.11
C LEU A 191 7.97 -0.23 9.98
N LEU A 192 7.85 1.07 10.27
CA LEU A 192 7.92 2.14 9.27
C LEU A 192 9.35 2.59 8.99
N LEU A 193 10.17 2.72 10.04
CA LEU A 193 11.54 3.28 9.96
C LEU A 193 12.51 2.45 10.81
N PRO A 194 13.68 2.03 10.31
CA PRO A 194 14.64 1.33 11.16
C PRO A 194 15.06 2.15 12.39
N ILE A 195 15.37 1.47 13.50
CA ILE A 195 15.91 2.11 14.69
C ILE A 195 17.31 2.61 14.39
N TYR A 196 17.64 3.81 14.88
CA TYR A 196 18.97 4.38 14.76
C TYR A 196 20.00 3.44 15.39
N MET A 197 20.85 2.86 14.53
CA MET A 197 22.00 2.07 14.94
C MET A 197 23.25 2.54 14.19
N GLN A 198 24.35 2.69 14.91
CA GLN A 198 25.68 3.03 14.38
C GLN A 198 26.61 1.82 14.49
N SER A 199 27.50 1.66 13.51
CA SER A 199 28.65 0.76 13.67
C SER A 199 29.61 1.28 14.76
N THR A 200 30.22 0.37 15.52
CA THR A 200 31.21 0.68 16.56
C THR A 200 32.67 0.69 16.06
N THR A 201 32.93 0.39 14.79
CA THR A 201 34.29 0.34 14.21
C THR A 201 34.59 1.53 13.31
N ILE A 202 35.34 2.48 13.85
CA ILE A 202 35.91 3.64 13.16
C ILE A 202 37.08 3.17 12.27
N ASN A 203 37.13 3.61 11.01
CA ASN A 203 38.21 3.39 10.01
C ASN A 203 38.19 2.08 9.18
N LYS A 204 37.07 1.80 8.54
CA LYS A 204 37.03 1.17 7.19
C LYS A 204 36.07 2.03 6.34
N PRO A 205 35.79 1.74 5.05
CA PRO A 205 34.68 2.35 4.28
C PRO A 205 33.26 2.21 4.91
N ASN A 206 33.16 2.13 6.25
CA ASN A 206 32.17 1.46 7.08
C ASN A 206 31.70 2.32 8.29
N ASP A 207 31.62 3.65 8.18
CA ASP A 207 30.83 4.44 9.14
C ASP A 207 29.34 4.37 8.74
N GLY A 208 28.83 3.14 8.78
CA GLY A 208 27.56 2.76 8.18
C GLY A 208 26.34 3.09 9.04
N ARG A 209 25.26 3.52 8.38
CA ARG A 209 23.92 3.68 8.95
C ARG A 209 23.04 2.50 8.54
N TYR A 210 22.43 1.85 9.53
CA TYR A 210 21.44 0.77 9.31
C TYR A 210 20.01 1.31 9.19
N HIS A 211 19.86 2.54 8.71
CA HIS A 211 18.59 3.22 8.49
C HIS A 211 18.71 4.08 7.22
N PRO A 212 17.58 4.52 6.63
CA PRO A 212 17.58 5.42 5.48
C PRO A 212 18.46 6.65 5.70
N PHE A 213 19.61 6.67 5.03
CA PHE A 213 20.55 7.78 5.03
C PHE A 213 20.83 8.15 3.58
N TRP A 214 20.33 9.31 3.17
CA TRP A 214 20.34 9.68 1.76
C TRP A 214 21.32 10.81 1.43
N ASN A 215 21.82 11.57 2.41
CA ASN A 215 22.74 12.66 2.12
C ASN A 215 24.21 12.23 2.02
N ASP A 216 24.67 12.01 0.80
CA ASP A 216 26.07 11.67 0.49
C ASP A 216 26.95 12.90 0.16
N ASN A 217 26.42 14.12 0.25
CA ASN A 217 27.16 15.32 -0.13
C ASN A 217 28.29 15.61 0.85
N THR A 218 29.55 15.60 0.38
CA THR A 218 30.74 15.77 1.22
C THR A 218 30.86 17.11 1.93
N GLU A 219 30.15 18.15 1.48
CA GLU A 219 30.17 19.49 2.11
C GLU A 219 29.31 19.53 3.39
N SER A 220 28.20 18.81 3.37
CA SER A 220 27.22 18.75 4.45
C SER A 220 27.28 17.48 5.29
N ASN A 221 27.76 16.38 4.70
CA ASN A 221 28.09 15.15 5.37
C ASN A 221 29.51 15.25 5.96
N SER A 222 29.61 15.90 7.12
CA SER A 222 30.87 16.16 7.83
C SER A 222 31.64 14.89 8.25
N TYR A 223 30.96 13.75 8.23
CA TYR A 223 31.52 12.42 8.45
C TYR A 223 31.27 11.58 7.20
N PRO A 224 32.08 10.56 6.89
CA PRO A 224 31.86 9.71 5.71
C PRO A 224 30.72 8.71 5.94
N TYR A 225 29.57 9.17 6.47
CA TYR A 225 28.42 8.32 6.73
C TYR A 225 27.81 7.86 5.41
N VAL A 226 27.49 6.57 5.35
CA VAL A 226 26.83 5.94 4.20
C VAL A 226 25.77 4.96 4.70
N THR A 227 24.75 4.70 3.88
CA THR A 227 23.83 3.57 4.14
C THR A 227 24.61 2.25 4.04
N VAL A 228 24.41 1.34 5.00
CA VAL A 228 25.00 0.00 4.92
C VAL A 228 24.23 -0.84 3.89
N GLU A 229 24.92 -1.21 2.81
CA GLU A 229 24.33 -2.06 1.77
C GLU A 229 24.51 -3.57 2.01
N THR A 230 25.34 -3.94 2.98
CA THR A 230 25.53 -5.34 3.35
C THR A 230 24.32 -5.85 4.14
N PRO A 231 23.75 -7.03 3.84
CA PRO A 231 22.68 -7.61 4.63
C PRO A 231 23.04 -7.76 6.11
N PHE A 232 22.06 -7.56 6.98
CA PHE A 232 22.22 -7.60 8.43
C PHE A 232 20.98 -8.19 9.10
N THR A 233 21.13 -8.76 10.29
CA THR A 233 19.98 -9.18 11.10
C THR A 233 19.36 -7.95 11.77
N GLU A 234 18.09 -7.70 11.47
CA GLU A 234 17.30 -6.66 12.09
C GLU A 234 16.32 -7.29 13.08
N THR A 235 16.39 -6.87 14.35
CA THR A 235 15.50 -7.33 15.42
C THR A 235 14.81 -6.14 16.06
N ILE A 236 13.48 -6.19 16.14
CA ILE A 236 12.64 -5.17 16.76
C ILE A 236 11.72 -5.80 17.81
N TYR A 237 11.44 -5.06 18.88
CA TYR A 237 10.57 -5.49 19.97
C TYR A 237 9.29 -4.65 19.96
N LEU A 238 8.19 -5.26 19.51
CA LEU A 238 6.89 -4.63 19.29
C LEU A 238 6.20 -4.17 20.59
N LYS A 239 6.63 -4.67 21.76
CA LYS A 239 6.02 -4.37 23.06
C LYS A 239 7.01 -3.66 23.97
N ASN A 240 6.44 -2.96 24.95
CA ASN A 240 7.18 -2.39 26.06
C ASN A 240 7.07 -3.29 27.29
N ASN A 241 8.12 -3.31 28.11
CA ASN A 241 8.08 -3.90 29.44
C ASN A 241 7.43 -2.92 30.44
N GLY A 242 7.33 -3.32 31.71
CA GLY A 242 6.73 -2.48 32.77
C GLY A 242 7.45 -1.16 33.07
N GLU A 243 8.64 -0.92 32.50
CA GLU A 243 9.38 0.35 32.59
C GLU A 243 9.25 1.20 31.33
N HIS A 244 8.32 0.85 30.42
CA HIS A 244 8.18 1.46 29.10
C HIS A 244 9.45 1.35 28.22
N LYS A 245 10.30 0.34 28.43
CA LYS A 245 11.45 0.04 27.56
C LYS A 245 11.12 -1.11 26.61
N PRO A 246 11.88 -1.32 25.52
CA PRO A 246 11.66 -2.45 24.63
C PRO A 246 11.63 -3.79 25.39
N ASP A 247 10.59 -4.60 25.20
CA ASP A 247 10.44 -5.89 25.85
C ASP A 247 11.12 -7.00 25.05
N SER A 248 12.31 -7.39 25.48
CA SER A 248 13.08 -8.48 24.90
C SER A 248 12.86 -9.84 25.57
N SER A 249 11.88 -9.96 26.47
CA SER A 249 11.65 -11.20 27.24
C SER A 249 11.06 -12.35 26.43
N GLN A 250 10.50 -12.07 25.25
CA GLN A 250 9.82 -13.03 24.38
C GLN A 250 10.41 -13.02 22.95
N PRO A 251 11.67 -13.43 22.78
CA PRO A 251 12.38 -13.33 21.49
C PRO A 251 11.77 -14.19 20.38
N ASP A 252 11.14 -15.32 20.73
CA ASP A 252 10.56 -16.27 19.76
C ASP A 252 9.05 -16.03 19.51
N ASN A 253 8.44 -15.05 20.17
CA ASN A 253 7.02 -14.74 20.02
C ASN A 253 6.82 -13.63 18.97
N ALA A 254 6.17 -13.96 17.85
CA ALA A 254 5.92 -13.04 16.73
C ALA A 254 5.02 -11.84 17.08
N ASP A 255 4.32 -11.87 18.22
CA ASP A 255 3.56 -10.72 18.73
C ASP A 255 4.40 -9.74 19.54
N TYR A 256 5.59 -10.17 19.96
CA TYR A 256 6.55 -9.38 20.73
C TYR A 256 7.78 -9.01 19.93
N THR A 257 8.25 -9.88 19.04
CA THR A 257 9.54 -9.74 18.37
C THR A 257 9.40 -10.04 16.89
N VAL A 258 10.02 -9.20 16.06
CA VAL A 258 10.26 -9.50 14.64
C VAL A 258 11.77 -9.50 14.44
N SER A 259 12.32 -10.62 13.99
CA SER A 259 13.75 -10.76 13.70
C SER A 259 13.93 -11.43 12.35
N GLY A 260 14.62 -10.75 11.43
CA GLY A 260 14.86 -11.25 10.09
C GLY A 260 16.04 -10.58 9.43
N GLU A 261 16.40 -11.02 8.22
CA GLU A 261 17.46 -10.38 7.45
C GLU A 261 16.93 -9.13 6.74
N SER A 262 17.67 -8.03 6.87
CA SER A 262 17.37 -6.75 6.21
C SER A 262 18.56 -6.29 5.37
N GLN A 263 18.28 -5.56 4.31
CA GLN A 263 19.26 -4.95 3.42
C GLN A 263 18.73 -3.60 2.94
N LEU A 264 19.59 -2.58 2.91
CA LEU A 264 19.26 -1.25 2.41
C LEU A 264 20.08 -0.92 1.17
N LYS A 265 19.61 0.05 0.37
CA LYS A 265 20.35 0.57 -0.78
C LYS A 265 19.98 2.01 -1.09
N VAL A 266 20.98 2.84 -1.35
CA VAL A 266 20.76 4.21 -1.84
C VAL A 266 20.46 4.14 -3.34
N GLY A 267 19.37 4.77 -3.74
CA GLY A 267 18.92 4.87 -5.12
C GLY A 267 19.39 6.13 -5.82
N ALA A 268 18.68 6.48 -6.89
CA ALA A 268 18.92 7.70 -7.64
C ALA A 268 18.76 8.95 -6.75
N GLN A 269 19.63 9.93 -6.97
CA GLN A 269 19.44 11.28 -6.44
C GLN A 269 18.21 11.90 -7.12
N THR A 270 17.26 12.37 -6.33
CA THR A 270 16.05 13.02 -6.84
C THR A 270 16.21 14.54 -6.91
N ARG A 271 17.02 15.10 -6.01
CA ARG A 271 17.21 16.56 -5.90
C ARG A 271 18.44 16.89 -5.05
N GLN A 272 18.76 18.19 -5.04
CA GLN A 272 19.63 18.80 -4.05
C GLN A 272 18.84 19.91 -3.36
N VAL A 273 18.94 20.00 -2.03
CA VAL A 273 18.28 21.03 -1.24
C VAL A 273 19.32 21.87 -0.51
N LEU A 274 19.14 23.19 -0.46
CA LEU A 274 19.96 24.05 0.37
C LEU A 274 19.32 24.12 1.75
N TYR A 275 20.02 23.64 2.77
CA TYR A 275 19.47 23.54 4.11
C TYR A 275 20.44 24.08 5.17
N LYS A 276 19.88 24.76 6.15
CA LYS A 276 20.58 25.30 7.32
C LYS A 276 20.31 24.40 8.52
N LEU A 277 21.35 23.76 9.06
CA LEU A 277 21.22 22.93 10.26
C LEU A 277 20.80 23.75 11.49
N ASP A 278 21.24 25.01 11.49
CA ASP A 278 21.01 26.02 12.51
C ASP A 278 20.85 27.38 11.78
N GLU A 279 20.04 28.29 12.32
CA GLU A 279 19.81 29.62 11.73
C GLU A 279 21.10 30.43 11.58
N GLU A 280 22.04 30.23 12.50
CA GLU A 280 23.35 30.90 12.51
C GLU A 280 24.34 30.30 11.50
N MET A 281 24.04 29.13 10.93
CA MET A 281 24.90 28.46 9.96
C MET A 281 24.58 28.85 8.51
N GLU A 282 25.60 28.80 7.67
CA GLU A 282 25.42 28.91 6.22
C GLU A 282 24.60 27.72 5.69
N ALA A 283 23.74 28.00 4.71
CA ALA A 283 22.99 26.94 4.04
C ALA A 283 23.97 26.06 3.25
N LYS A 284 23.92 24.76 3.49
CA LYS A 284 24.74 23.77 2.79
C LYS A 284 23.90 22.97 1.80
N PRO A 285 24.50 22.44 0.72
CA PRO A 285 23.82 21.55 -0.19
C PRO A 285 23.68 20.14 0.40
N TYR A 286 22.47 19.59 0.36
CA TYR A 286 22.13 18.22 0.74
C TYR A 286 21.65 17.47 -0.49
N ASN A 287 22.30 16.35 -0.80
CA ASN A 287 21.82 15.48 -1.85
C ASN A 287 20.70 14.60 -1.27
N ILE A 288 19.55 14.59 -1.92
CA ILE A 288 18.41 13.79 -1.48
C ILE A 288 18.23 12.66 -2.48
N HIS A 289 18.32 11.45 -1.96
CA HIS A 289 18.17 10.20 -2.69
C HIS A 289 16.93 9.47 -2.22
N ILE A 290 16.37 8.63 -3.09
CA ILE A 290 15.45 7.59 -2.64
C ILE A 290 16.29 6.52 -1.94
N VAL A 291 15.82 5.99 -0.82
CA VAL A 291 16.43 4.82 -0.18
C VAL A 291 15.46 3.66 -0.27
N TYR A 292 15.99 2.49 -0.59
CA TYR A 292 15.25 1.25 -0.71
C TYR A 292 15.66 0.28 0.39
N GLY A 293 14.76 -0.63 0.75
CA GLY A 293 15.06 -1.68 1.73
C GLY A 293 14.27 -2.95 1.49
N LEU A 294 14.92 -4.09 1.61
CA LEU A 294 14.27 -5.38 1.84
C LEU A 294 14.40 -5.65 3.33
N ARG A 295 13.29 -5.73 4.08
CA ARG A 295 13.35 -5.84 5.54
C ARG A 295 12.62 -7.06 6.07
N PHE A 296 13.19 -7.67 7.11
CA PHE A 296 12.62 -8.82 7.83
C PHE A 296 12.41 -10.05 6.95
N LYS A 297 13.33 -10.30 6.01
CA LYS A 297 13.34 -11.51 5.17
C LYS A 297 13.32 -12.77 6.04
N GLY A 298 12.51 -13.74 5.64
CA GLY A 298 12.26 -14.98 6.37
C GLY A 298 11.14 -14.90 7.43
N THR A 299 10.42 -13.77 7.50
CA THR A 299 9.29 -13.58 8.43
C THR A 299 8.00 -13.25 7.68
N ASP A 300 6.85 -13.36 8.35
CA ASP A 300 5.56 -12.91 7.83
C ASP A 300 5.46 -11.38 7.70
N GLN A 301 6.52 -10.64 8.07
CA GLN A 301 6.66 -9.19 7.91
C GLN A 301 7.68 -8.83 6.81
N TYR A 302 8.09 -9.81 6.00
CA TYR A 302 9.01 -9.55 4.89
C TYR A 302 8.36 -8.60 3.87
N ALA A 303 9.02 -7.47 3.61
CA ALA A 303 8.52 -6.48 2.67
C ALA A 303 9.65 -5.68 2.02
N ALA A 304 9.34 -5.15 0.83
CA ALA A 304 10.11 -4.10 0.17
C ALA A 304 9.65 -2.73 0.67
N TYR A 305 10.61 -1.83 0.84
CA TYR A 305 10.45 -0.46 1.34
C TYR A 305 11.06 0.52 0.35
N ARG A 306 10.39 1.66 0.20
CA ARG A 306 10.89 2.84 -0.51
C ARG A 306 10.61 4.07 0.35
N TRP A 307 11.68 4.67 0.85
CA TRP A 307 11.63 5.94 1.58
C TRP A 307 12.02 7.06 0.62
N GLU A 308 11.11 8.01 0.44
CA GLU A 308 11.32 9.17 -0.42
C GLU A 308 10.96 10.45 0.32
N TYR A 309 11.87 11.41 0.24
CA TYR A 309 11.67 12.75 0.75
C TYR A 309 11.06 13.64 -0.35
N LEU A 310 9.74 13.81 -0.28
CA LEU A 310 8.91 14.40 -1.34
C LEU A 310 8.70 15.90 -1.11
N PRO A 311 8.68 16.73 -2.16
CA PRO A 311 8.37 18.14 -2.02
C PRO A 311 6.88 18.31 -1.72
N ILE A 312 6.55 19.29 -0.90
CA ILE A 312 5.16 19.70 -0.72
C ILE A 312 4.72 20.52 -1.94
N PRO A 313 3.65 20.13 -2.65
CA PRO A 313 3.19 20.86 -3.82
C PRO A 313 2.84 22.33 -3.48
N GLY A 314 3.43 23.28 -4.21
CA GLY A 314 3.16 24.71 -4.03
C GLY A 314 4.01 25.41 -2.97
N GLU A 315 4.76 24.67 -2.15
CA GLU A 315 5.70 25.21 -1.18
C GLU A 315 7.15 25.15 -1.69
N THR A 316 7.94 26.16 -1.37
CA THR A 316 9.40 26.13 -1.56
C THR A 316 10.07 25.52 -0.33
N ASP A 317 11.02 24.62 -0.56
CA ASP A 317 11.88 24.04 0.49
C ASP A 317 11.15 23.30 1.63
N SER A 318 9.93 22.80 1.36
CA SER A 318 9.17 21.98 2.29
C SER A 318 9.05 20.55 1.79
N TYR A 319 9.22 19.57 2.68
CA TYR A 319 9.32 18.18 2.29
C TYR A 319 8.76 17.20 3.32
N ASP A 320 7.89 16.30 2.86
CA ASP A 320 7.37 15.19 3.65
C ASP A 320 8.15 13.92 3.39
N LEU A 321 8.09 12.99 4.34
CA LEU A 321 8.57 11.64 4.13
C LEU A 321 7.43 10.74 3.66
N SER A 322 7.54 10.23 2.43
CA SER A 322 6.76 9.09 1.95
C SER A 322 7.46 7.78 2.25
N ILE A 323 6.70 6.82 2.78
CA ILE A 323 7.11 5.45 3.02
C ILE A 323 6.18 4.54 2.26
N ARG A 324 6.67 3.95 1.17
CA ARG A 324 5.95 2.93 0.41
C ARG A 324 6.43 1.56 0.83
N ILE A 325 5.48 0.65 1.07
CA ILE A 325 5.74 -0.69 1.57
C ILE A 325 4.97 -1.68 0.70
N LYS A 326 5.66 -2.72 0.23
CA LYS A 326 5.07 -3.80 -0.56
C LYS A 326 5.43 -5.14 0.07
N ALA A 327 4.43 -5.88 0.53
CA ALA A 327 4.65 -7.16 1.18
C ALA A 327 5.23 -8.19 0.21
N LEU A 328 6.10 -9.05 0.72
CA LEU A 328 6.71 -10.16 0.01
C LEU A 328 6.33 -11.47 0.71
N GLY A 329 6.28 -12.57 -0.04
CA GLY A 329 6.07 -13.88 0.58
C GLY A 329 7.22 -14.20 1.52
N LYS A 330 6.96 -14.73 2.71
CA LYS A 330 8.01 -15.02 3.72
C LYS A 330 9.18 -15.87 3.18
N ASP A 331 8.91 -16.73 2.20
CA ASP A 331 9.85 -17.65 1.55
C ASP A 331 10.36 -17.12 0.20
N ASP A 332 10.10 -15.84 -0.13
CA ASP A 332 10.58 -15.21 -1.35
C ASP A 332 12.12 -15.09 -1.33
N ILE A 333 12.73 -15.71 -2.34
CA ILE A 333 14.17 -15.68 -2.60
C ILE A 333 14.52 -15.01 -3.93
N THR A 334 13.51 -14.60 -4.69
CA THR A 334 13.63 -14.09 -6.06
C THR A 334 13.75 -12.57 -6.08
N THR A 335 13.01 -11.88 -5.21
CA THR A 335 13.02 -10.43 -5.14
C THR A 335 14.40 -9.95 -4.65
N THR A 336 15.03 -9.07 -5.42
CA THR A 336 16.37 -8.54 -5.09
C THR A 336 16.33 -7.06 -4.76
N ILE A 337 17.33 -6.58 -4.01
CA ILE A 337 17.43 -5.15 -3.66
C ILE A 337 17.54 -4.26 -4.92
N ASP A 338 18.15 -4.77 -6.00
CA ASP A 338 18.30 -4.06 -7.27
C ASP A 338 16.99 -3.95 -8.03
N GLU A 339 16.17 -5.00 -8.00
CA GLU A 339 14.85 -5.01 -8.62
C GLU A 339 13.94 -3.95 -8.02
N ILE A 340 13.91 -3.84 -6.69
CA ILE A 340 13.06 -2.85 -6.01
C ILE A 340 13.54 -1.42 -6.20
N THR A 341 14.72 -1.18 -6.78
CA THR A 341 15.14 0.19 -7.14
C THR A 341 14.51 0.69 -8.44
N GLN A 342 13.86 -0.18 -9.21
CA GLN A 342 13.23 0.18 -10.48
C GLN A 342 11.87 0.83 -10.24
N GLU A 343 11.63 2.00 -10.84
CA GLU A 343 10.34 2.72 -10.72
C GLU A 343 9.13 1.87 -11.15
N THR A 344 9.33 0.92 -12.06
CA THR A 344 8.26 -0.02 -12.49
C THR A 344 7.75 -0.90 -11.37
N TYR A 345 8.59 -1.24 -10.38
CA TYR A 345 8.20 -2.06 -9.22
C TYR A 345 7.15 -1.35 -8.35
N TRP A 346 7.25 -0.02 -8.28
CA TRP A 346 6.43 0.85 -7.43
C TRP A 346 5.24 1.50 -8.14
N LYS A 347 4.83 0.99 -9.31
CA LYS A 347 3.66 1.54 -10.04
C LYS A 347 2.34 1.32 -9.30
N LYS A 348 2.16 0.16 -8.66
CA LYS A 348 0.93 -0.20 -7.93
C LYS A 348 1.17 -1.30 -6.88
N GLY A 349 0.12 -1.58 -6.09
CA GLY A 349 0.10 -2.67 -5.12
C GLY A 349 0.99 -2.43 -3.91
N TYR A 350 1.17 -1.18 -3.48
CA TYR A 350 1.91 -0.81 -2.27
C TYR A 350 0.98 -0.10 -1.27
N ILE A 351 1.35 -0.16 0.00
CA ILE A 351 0.82 0.67 1.08
C ILE A 351 1.68 1.93 1.13
N GLU A 352 1.08 3.10 1.36
CA GLU A 352 1.82 4.36 1.51
C GLU A 352 1.46 5.05 2.82
N PHE A 353 2.48 5.47 3.55
CA PHE A 353 2.38 6.33 4.71
C PHE A 353 3.11 7.64 4.44
N ILE A 354 2.48 8.76 4.79
CA ILE A 354 3.12 10.07 4.70
C ILE A 354 3.33 10.61 6.11
N LEU A 355 4.58 10.91 6.45
CA LEU A 355 4.93 11.61 7.69
C LEU A 355 5.10 13.10 7.36
N PRO A 356 4.22 13.97 7.89
CA PRO A 356 4.25 15.38 7.53
C PRO A 356 5.47 16.08 8.10
N ALA A 357 5.94 17.13 7.43
CA ALA A 357 7.03 18.01 7.86
C ALA A 357 6.61 18.94 9.02
N SER A 358 6.14 18.34 10.11
CA SER A 358 5.50 19.02 11.24
C SER A 358 6.45 19.85 12.10
N GLY A 359 7.77 19.64 12.01
CA GLY A 359 8.71 20.18 12.98
C GLY A 359 8.42 19.70 14.41
N ARG A 360 9.02 20.38 15.38
CA ARG A 360 8.83 20.17 16.82
C ARG A 360 8.71 21.49 17.55
N TYR A 361 8.09 21.49 18.72
CA TYR A 361 8.17 22.64 19.62
C TYR A 361 9.24 22.45 20.69
N THR A 362 9.99 23.51 20.97
CA THR A 362 10.89 23.61 22.13
C THR A 362 10.55 24.87 22.93
N PRO A 363 10.79 24.90 24.26
CA PRO A 363 10.60 26.11 25.06
C PRO A 363 11.47 27.30 24.61
N GLU A 364 12.60 27.02 23.97
CA GLU A 364 13.62 28.01 23.57
C GLU A 364 13.28 28.65 22.21
N ASP A 365 12.84 27.84 21.23
CA ASP A 365 12.72 28.27 19.83
C ASP A 365 11.27 28.39 19.35
N GLY A 366 10.30 27.95 20.16
CA GLY A 366 8.92 27.78 19.68
C GLY A 366 8.83 26.67 18.64
N LEU A 367 8.13 26.91 17.52
CA LEU A 367 8.06 25.95 16.42
C LEU A 367 9.41 25.90 15.68
N TYR A 368 10.14 24.83 15.91
CA TYR A 368 11.47 24.59 15.35
C TYR A 368 11.43 23.57 14.21
N ARG A 369 12.21 23.82 13.16
CA ARG A 369 12.41 22.89 12.04
C ARG A 369 11.11 22.45 11.34
N SER A 370 10.09 23.31 11.34
CA SER A 370 8.92 23.13 10.49
C SER A 370 9.34 23.03 9.01
N LYS A 371 8.48 22.46 8.17
CA LYS A 371 8.66 22.31 6.71
C LYS A 371 9.72 21.29 6.28
N THR A 372 10.69 20.96 7.12
CA THR A 372 11.81 20.06 6.76
C THR A 372 12.05 18.93 7.74
N TYR A 373 11.28 18.82 8.82
CA TYR A 373 11.43 17.70 9.75
C TYR A 373 10.08 17.10 10.06
N SER A 374 10.03 15.78 10.05
CA SER A 374 8.87 15.02 10.50
C SER A 374 9.18 14.38 11.83
N PHE A 375 8.26 14.50 12.77
CA PHE A 375 8.38 13.87 14.09
C PHE A 375 7.09 13.12 14.45
N ALA A 376 7.21 12.10 15.30
CA ALA A 376 6.09 11.57 16.08
C ALA A 376 6.60 10.81 17.30
N TRP A 377 5.94 10.97 18.45
CA TRP A 377 6.31 10.20 19.64
C TRP A 377 5.97 8.71 19.52
N THR A 378 6.75 7.91 20.23
CA THR A 378 6.40 6.54 20.63
C THR A 378 6.28 6.48 22.16
N THR A 379 5.70 5.40 22.67
CA THR A 379 5.57 5.20 24.12
C THR A 379 6.85 4.68 24.80
N THR A 380 7.93 4.46 24.05
CA THR A 380 9.08 3.69 24.52
C THR A 380 10.24 4.58 24.94
N LEU A 381 10.72 4.39 26.17
CA LEU A 381 11.98 4.94 26.68
C LEU A 381 13.19 4.24 26.09
N THR A 382 14.32 4.96 26.02
CA THR A 382 15.59 4.33 25.64
C THR A 382 16.09 3.38 26.74
N THR A 383 16.84 2.34 26.34
CA THR A 383 17.32 1.31 27.28
C THR A 383 18.23 1.86 28.37
N ASP A 384 19.04 2.87 28.01
CA ASP A 384 20.16 3.31 28.82
C ASP A 384 19.86 4.59 29.62
N ASN A 385 18.76 5.29 29.30
CA ASN A 385 18.47 6.59 29.90
C ASN A 385 16.98 6.95 29.92
N ILE A 386 16.45 7.22 31.12
CA ILE A 386 15.07 7.66 31.33
C ILE A 386 14.81 9.10 30.86
N THR A 387 15.85 9.89 30.58
CA THR A 387 15.70 11.25 30.05
C THR A 387 15.40 11.28 28.56
N TYR A 388 15.46 10.12 27.87
CA TYR A 388 15.20 10.00 26.45
C TYR A 388 14.14 8.97 26.14
N ALA A 389 13.24 9.32 25.22
CA ALA A 389 12.30 8.41 24.59
C ALA A 389 12.57 8.32 23.08
N TYR A 390 12.14 7.21 22.49
CA TYR A 390 12.19 7.01 21.05
C TYR A 390 11.06 7.76 20.35
N GLY A 391 11.37 8.34 19.19
CA GLY A 391 10.43 9.00 18.30
C GLY A 391 10.77 8.73 16.84
N LEU A 392 9.75 8.76 15.98
CA LEU A 392 9.94 8.80 14.54
C LEU A 392 10.57 10.14 14.17
N HIS A 393 11.52 10.10 13.25
CA HIS A 393 12.25 11.28 12.82
C HIS A 393 12.65 11.15 11.35
N ALA A 394 12.40 12.19 10.58
CA ALA A 394 12.88 12.33 9.21
C ALA A 394 13.29 13.78 8.93
N ASN A 395 14.35 13.96 8.15
CA ASN A 395 14.91 15.27 7.85
C ASN A 395 15.79 15.22 6.58
N PRO A 396 16.38 16.32 6.07
CA PRO A 396 17.18 16.30 4.84
C PRO A 396 18.42 15.38 4.82
N TYR A 397 18.77 14.74 5.93
CA TYR A 397 19.93 13.84 6.04
C TYR A 397 19.52 12.37 6.05
N ASN A 398 18.45 12.04 6.81
CA ASN A 398 18.05 10.67 7.10
C ASN A 398 16.60 10.54 7.60
N ALA A 399 16.16 9.29 7.74
CA ALA A 399 14.98 8.93 8.51
C ALA A 399 15.22 7.68 9.37
N CYS A 400 14.77 7.71 10.62
CA CYS A 400 14.92 6.61 11.58
C CYS A 400 14.00 6.78 12.80
N ILE A 401 13.92 5.75 13.64
CA ILE A 401 13.53 5.92 15.05
C ILE A 401 14.77 6.39 15.83
N SER A 402 14.71 7.59 16.39
CA SER A 402 15.81 8.21 17.15
C SER A 402 15.38 8.56 18.58
N SER A 403 16.33 8.92 19.43
CA SER A 403 16.08 9.32 20.82
C SER A 403 16.00 10.84 21.00
N PHE A 404 15.07 11.28 21.84
CA PHE A 404 14.75 12.69 22.08
C PHE A 404 14.41 12.96 23.55
N LEU A 405 14.58 14.20 24.02
CA LEU A 405 14.47 14.56 25.42
C LEU A 405 13.00 14.58 25.88
N VAL A 406 12.69 13.78 26.90
CA VAL A 406 11.30 13.55 27.34
C VAL A 406 10.59 14.79 27.91
N ASN A 407 11.35 15.76 28.44
CA ASN A 407 10.83 16.96 29.12
C ASN A 407 10.94 18.25 28.29
N VAL A 408 11.53 18.18 27.10
CA VAL A 408 11.88 19.37 26.31
C VAL A 408 11.23 19.32 24.94
N ASP A 409 11.39 18.19 24.25
CA ASP A 409 10.89 18.02 22.89
C ASP A 409 9.37 17.82 22.90
N ARG A 410 8.65 18.66 22.16
CA ARG A 410 7.21 18.49 21.93
C ARG A 410 6.96 18.02 20.50
N PHE A 411 6.40 16.83 20.34
CA PHE A 411 6.12 16.23 19.04
C PHE A 411 4.63 16.00 18.83
N PRO A 412 4.17 15.94 17.57
CA PRO A 412 2.85 15.44 17.27
C PRO A 412 2.75 13.93 17.56
N LEU A 413 1.51 13.44 17.58
CA LEU A 413 1.22 12.03 17.83
C LEU A 413 0.73 11.35 16.56
N ARG A 414 1.25 10.15 16.29
CA ARG A 414 0.65 9.19 15.36
C ARG A 414 0.12 8.03 16.17
N PHE A 415 -1.02 7.48 15.76
CA PHE A 415 -1.68 6.42 16.50
C PHE A 415 -1.66 5.11 15.71
N VAL A 416 -1.91 4.03 16.43
CA VAL A 416 -2.23 2.72 15.87
C VAL A 416 -3.62 2.30 16.35
N LYS A 417 -4.37 1.63 15.48
CA LYS A 417 -5.65 1.02 15.81
C LYS A 417 -5.43 -0.12 16.80
N VAL A 418 -6.29 -0.21 17.81
CA VAL A 418 -6.39 -1.40 18.66
C VAL A 418 -7.22 -2.42 17.88
N ALA A 419 -6.71 -3.64 17.72
CA ALA A 419 -7.46 -4.70 17.03
C ALA A 419 -8.75 -5.02 17.81
N GLU A 420 -9.88 -5.10 17.11
CA GLU A 420 -11.17 -5.51 17.69
C GLU A 420 -11.17 -6.97 18.18
#